data_AF-A0A2A5IRM9-F1
#
_entry.id   AF-A0A2A5IRM9-F1
#
_cell.length_a   1.000
_cell.length_b   1.000
_cell.length_c   1.000
_cell.angle_alpha   90.00
_cell.angle_beta   90.00
_cell.angle_gamma   90.00
#
_symmetry.space_group_name_H-M   'P 1'
#
loop_
_entity.id
_entity.type
_entity.pdbx_description
1 polymer ?
#
loop_
_entity_poly.entity_id
_entity_poly.type
_entity_poly.pdbx_seq_one_letter_code
_entity_poly.pdbx_strand_id
1 'polypeptide(L)'
;MIKVFHSFSSGLTLAMLYVFAVFMTPVFLLLLEVNHVESSPTMFGMPFYIMKIEKYQFSSEATLFGCAVCFLAGAVLYLLIQYVIHLVKKRRS
;
A
#
# COMPACT_ATOMS: atom_id res chain seq x y z
N MET A 1 -17.67 -18.82 -0.38
CA MET A 1 -17.46 -17.65 -1.28
C MET A 1 -17.32 -16.31 -0.55
N ILE A 2 -18.18 -15.99 0.44
CA ILE A 2 -18.19 -14.65 1.11
C ILE A 2 -16.83 -14.26 1.74
N LYS A 3 -16.12 -15.20 2.39
CA LYS A 3 -14.80 -14.93 3.02
C LYS A 3 -13.69 -14.61 2.02
N VAL A 4 -13.70 -15.27 0.85
CA VAL A 4 -12.71 -15.05 -0.22
C VAL A 4 -12.94 -13.68 -0.87
N PHE A 5 -14.20 -13.33 -1.08
CA PHE A 5 -14.59 -12.02 -1.60
C PHE A 5 -14.20 -10.87 -0.65
N HIS A 6 -14.34 -11.09 0.66
CA HIS A 6 -13.89 -10.13 1.66
C HIS A 6 -12.36 -9.99 1.71
N SER A 7 -11.62 -11.09 1.57
CA SER A 7 -10.16 -11.07 1.48
C SER A 7 -9.69 -10.30 0.25
N PHE A 8 -10.34 -10.53 -0.90
CA PHE A 8 -10.06 -9.81 -2.14
C PHE A 8 -10.36 -8.31 -2.00
N SER A 9 -11.51 -7.96 -1.43
CA SER A 9 -11.87 -6.57 -1.13
C SER A 9 -10.82 -5.90 -0.21
N SER A 10 -10.35 -6.59 0.84
CA SER A 10 -9.32 -6.05 1.72
C SER A 10 -7.98 -5.79 1.04
N GLY A 11 -7.55 -6.69 0.14
CA GLY A 11 -6.35 -6.51 -0.67
C GLY A 11 -6.50 -5.32 -1.61
N LEU A 12 -7.66 -5.20 -2.27
CA LEU A 12 -7.95 -4.09 -3.17
C LEU A 12 -7.99 -2.74 -2.42
N THR A 13 -8.60 -2.70 -1.23
CA THR A 13 -8.61 -1.49 -0.39
C THR A 13 -7.20 -1.07 -0.01
N LEU A 14 -6.33 -2.01 0.37
CA LEU A 14 -4.95 -1.70 0.73
C LEU A 14 -4.15 -1.20 -0.48
N ALA A 15 -4.34 -1.80 -1.66
CA ALA A 15 -3.72 -1.33 -2.90
C ALA A 15 -4.19 0.08 -3.30
N MET A 16 -5.50 0.37 -3.17
CA MET A 16 -6.05 1.71 -3.39
C MET A 16 -5.47 2.74 -2.40
N LEU A 17 -5.38 2.37 -1.12
CA LEU A 17 -4.78 3.21 -0.08
C LEU A 17 -3.30 3.50 -0.37
N TYR A 18 -2.56 2.49 -0.85
CA TYR A 18 -1.17 2.64 -1.27
C TYR A 18 -1.03 3.64 -2.42
N VAL A 19 -1.83 3.49 -3.50
CA VAL A 19 -1.81 4.43 -4.63
C VAL A 19 -2.12 5.84 -4.16
N PHE A 20 -3.14 5.99 -3.30
CA PHE A 20 -3.51 7.28 -2.73
C PHE A 20 -2.38 7.88 -1.88
N ALA A 21 -1.72 7.10 -1.04
CA ALA A 21 -0.61 7.56 -0.21
C ALA A 21 0.60 7.99 -1.05
N VAL A 22 0.98 7.19 -2.06
CA VAL A 22 2.08 7.52 -2.98
C VAL A 22 1.79 8.82 -3.73
N PHE A 23 0.54 9.03 -4.15
CA PHE A 23 0.12 10.27 -4.80
C PHE A 23 0.05 11.48 -3.85
N MET A 24 -0.45 11.31 -2.63
CA MET A 24 -0.61 12.41 -1.67
C MET A 24 0.71 12.84 -1.03
N THR A 25 1.68 11.94 -0.89
CA THR A 25 3.00 12.24 -0.30
C THR A 25 3.70 13.44 -0.97
N PRO A 26 3.88 13.50 -2.31
CA PRO A 26 4.51 14.65 -2.94
C PRO A 26 3.68 15.93 -2.82
N VAL A 27 2.34 15.83 -2.73
CA VAL A 27 1.46 17.00 -2.47
C VAL A 27 1.75 17.59 -1.10
N PHE A 28 1.84 16.76 -0.06
CA PHE A 28 2.22 17.22 1.28
C PHE A 28 3.64 17.79 1.32
N LEU A 29 4.59 17.18 0.62
CA LEU A 29 5.97 17.68 0.54
C LEU A 29 6.06 19.05 -0.15
N LEU A 30 5.31 19.26 -1.23
CA LEU A 30 5.22 20.57 -1.89
C LEU A 30 4.60 21.64 -0.97
N LEU A 31 3.57 21.29 -0.19
CA LEU A 31 2.97 22.19 0.79
C LEU A 31 3.94 22.57 1.93
N LEU A 32 4.93 21.73 2.21
CA LEU A 32 6.00 21.98 3.18
C LEU A 32 7.21 22.72 2.57
N GLU A 33 7.07 23.24 1.35
CA GLU A 33 8.14 23.90 0.58
C GLU A 33 9.37 23.00 0.32
N VAL A 34 9.19 21.68 0.35
CA VAL A 34 10.23 20.72 -0.03
C VAL A 34 10.23 20.57 -1.55
N ASN A 35 11.17 21.28 -2.18
CA ASN A 35 11.18 21.46 -3.63
C ASN A 35 12.10 20.49 -4.39
N HIS A 36 12.82 19.61 -3.68
CA HIS A 36 13.74 18.65 -4.31
C HIS A 36 13.79 17.33 -3.56
N VAL A 37 13.13 16.31 -4.12
CA VAL A 37 13.11 14.94 -3.58
C VAL A 37 13.10 13.97 -4.76
N GLU A 38 14.05 13.04 -4.77
CA GLU A 38 14.03 11.86 -5.63
C GLU A 38 14.05 10.63 -4.74
N SER A 39 13.00 9.82 -4.81
CA SER A 39 12.85 8.61 -4.00
C SER A 39 12.28 7.47 -4.84
N SER A 40 13.05 6.39 -4.91
CA SER A 40 12.70 5.16 -5.63
C SER A 40 13.09 3.94 -4.80
N PRO A 41 12.44 3.69 -3.65
CA PRO A 41 12.77 2.53 -2.84
C PRO A 41 12.55 1.26 -3.65
N THR A 42 13.59 0.43 -3.73
CA THR A 42 13.56 -0.82 -4.48
C THR A 42 13.45 -2.01 -3.53
N MET A 43 12.71 -3.02 -3.97
CA MET A 43 12.65 -4.33 -3.32
C MET A 43 12.86 -5.39 -4.41
N PHE A 44 13.81 -6.31 -4.20
CA PHE A 44 14.24 -7.27 -5.22
C PHE A 44 14.68 -6.64 -6.55
N GLY A 45 15.24 -5.42 -6.50
CA GLY A 45 15.65 -4.66 -7.69
C GLY A 45 14.50 -4.01 -8.47
N MET A 46 13.25 -4.19 -8.05
CA MET A 46 12.08 -3.52 -8.63
C MET A 46 11.65 -2.33 -7.75
N PRO A 47 11.37 -1.15 -8.34
CA PRO A 47 10.90 -0.01 -7.57
C PRO A 47 9.51 -0.30 -7.00
N PHE A 48 9.30 0.09 -5.74
CA PHE A 48 7.99 -0.01 -5.10
C PHE A 48 7.12 1.14 -5.58
N TYR A 49 7.61 2.37 -5.44
CA TYR A 49 7.07 3.59 -6.05
C TYR A 49 8.23 4.40 -6.62
N ILE A 50 7.92 5.33 -7.52
CA ILE A 50 8.88 6.32 -8.01
C ILE A 50 8.29 7.70 -7.74
N MET A 51 9.04 8.54 -7.04
CA MET A 51 8.64 9.89 -6.71
C MET A 51 9.76 10.85 -7.05
N LYS A 52 9.42 11.89 -7.82
CA LYS A 52 10.33 12.96 -8.20
C LYS A 52 9.63 14.30 -8.01
N ILE A 53 10.28 15.20 -7.29
CA ILE A 53 9.82 16.59 -7.09
C ILE A 53 10.94 17.51 -7.59
N GLU A 54 10.61 18.34 -8.58
CA GLU A 54 11.48 19.36 -9.12
C GLU A 54 10.77 20.72 -9.13
N LYS A 55 11.21 21.62 -8.25
CA LYS A 55 10.64 22.97 -8.07
C LYS A 55 9.13 22.91 -7.75
N TYR A 56 8.29 23.09 -8.75
CA TYR A 56 6.82 23.14 -8.65
C TYR A 56 6.14 21.97 -9.36
N GLN A 57 6.91 21.04 -9.93
CA GLN A 57 6.39 19.87 -10.61
C GLN A 57 6.69 18.63 -9.78
N PHE A 58 5.66 17.79 -9.59
CA PHE A 58 5.82 16.47 -9.02
C PHE A 58 5.44 15.41 -10.05
N SER A 59 6.24 14.34 -10.09
CA SER A 59 5.94 13.11 -10.81
C SER A 59 5.88 11.98 -9.80
N SER A 60 4.80 11.22 -9.85
CA SER A 60 4.54 10.13 -8.92
C SER A 60 4.04 8.93 -9.70
N GLU A 61 4.78 7.83 -9.64
CA GLU A 61 4.45 6.58 -10.30
C GLU A 61 4.23 5.50 -9.25
N ALA A 62 2.98 5.05 -9.14
CA ALA A 62 2.64 3.87 -8.38
C ALA A 62 2.91 2.65 -9.28
N THR A 63 3.99 1.92 -8.99
CA THR A 63 4.36 0.77 -9.82
C THR A 63 3.36 -0.37 -9.63
N LEU A 64 3.22 -1.19 -10.68
CA LEU A 64 2.39 -2.39 -10.66
C LEU A 64 2.89 -3.41 -9.63
N PHE A 65 4.20 -3.44 -9.41
CA PHE A 65 4.84 -4.26 -8.37
C PHE A 65 4.41 -3.82 -6.97
N GLY A 66 4.48 -2.52 -6.65
CA GLY A 66 4.00 -1.99 -5.37
C GLY A 66 2.52 -2.30 -5.12
N CYS A 67 1.68 -2.15 -6.15
CA CYS A 67 0.26 -2.53 -6.09
C CYS A 67 0.07 -4.02 -5.79
N ALA A 68 0.82 -4.90 -6.45
CA ALA A 68 0.74 -6.35 -6.24
C ALA A 68 1.17 -6.74 -4.82
N VAL A 69 2.26 -6.17 -4.32
CA VAL A 69 2.74 -6.46 -2.96
C VAL A 69 1.75 -5.94 -1.91
N CYS A 70 1.20 -4.74 -2.07
CA CYS A 70 0.17 -4.21 -1.17
C CYS A 70 -1.12 -5.06 -1.20
N PHE A 71 -1.55 -5.51 -2.39
CA PHE A 71 -2.69 -6.40 -2.50
C PHE A 71 -2.47 -7.72 -1.74
N LEU A 72 -1.32 -8.35 -1.95
CA LEU A 72 -0.94 -9.58 -1.25
C LEU A 72 -0.83 -9.38 0.26
N ALA A 73 -0.23 -8.27 0.69
CA ALA A 73 -0.14 -7.92 2.11
C ALA A 73 -1.52 -7.77 2.73
N GLY A 74 -2.46 -7.09 2.07
CA GLY A 74 -3.85 -6.96 2.54
C GLY A 74 -4.56 -8.30 2.66
N ALA A 75 -4.39 -9.19 1.67
CA ALA A 75 -4.96 -10.54 1.71
C ALA A 75 -4.38 -11.40 2.85
N VAL A 76 -3.06 -11.38 3.04
CA VAL A 76 -2.39 -12.09 4.15
C VAL A 76 -2.87 -11.55 5.50
N LEU A 77 -2.99 -10.23 5.63
CA LEU A 77 -3.41 -9.57 6.86
C LEU A 77 -4.87 -9.95 7.22
N TYR A 78 -5.76 -10.05 6.23
CA TYR A 78 -7.11 -10.58 6.44
C TYR A 78 -7.11 -12.03 6.95
N LEU A 79 -6.27 -12.90 6.37
CA LEU A 79 -6.15 -14.30 6.80
C LEU A 79 -5.60 -14.41 8.23
N LEU A 80 -4.61 -13.59 8.59
CA LEU A 80 -4.07 -13.54 9.94
C LEU A 80 -5.13 -13.12 10.96
N ILE A 81 -5.91 -12.08 10.65
CA ILE A 81 -7.02 -11.63 11.52
C ILE A 81 -8.05 -12.76 11.69
N GLN A 82 -8.45 -13.42 10.60
CA GLN A 82 -9.38 -14.55 10.66
C GLN A 82 -8.84 -15.70 11.52
N TYR A 83 -7.55 -16.02 11.38
CA TYR A 83 -6.90 -17.06 12.17
C TYR A 83 -6.89 -16.72 13.67
N VAL A 84 -6.53 -15.49 14.03
CA VAL A 84 -6.54 -15.03 15.42
C VAL A 84 -7.95 -15.06 16.02
N ILE A 85 -8.96 -14.57 15.29
CA ILE A 85 -10.37 -14.62 15.72
C ILE A 85 -10.81 -16.07 15.98
N HIS A 86 -10.43 -17.00 15.11
CA HIS A 86 -10.76 -18.41 15.27
C HIS A 86 -10.11 -19.02 16.52
N LEU A 87 -8.82 -18.74 16.77
CA LEU A 87 -8.11 -19.19 17.97
C LEU A 87 -8.72 -18.64 19.26
N VAL A 88 -9.08 -17.36 19.29
CA VAL A 88 -9.72 -16.73 20.45
C VAL A 88 -11.09 -17.36 20.71
N LYS A 89 -11.88 -17.62 19.66
CA LYS A 89 -13.20 -18.27 19.80
C LYS A 89 -13.08 -19.72 20.28
N LYS A 90 -12.07 -20.46 19.83
CA LYS A 90 -11.80 -21.85 20.26
C LYS A 90 -11.38 -21.94 21.73
N ARG A 91 -10.69 -20.93 22.27
CA ARG A 91 -10.32 -20.89 23.71
C ARG A 91 -11.47 -20.56 24.66
N ARG A 92 -12.58 -20.01 24.15
CA ARG A 92 -13.74 -19.59 24.97
C ARG A 92 -14.85 -20.65 25.05
N SER A 93 -14.73 -21.75 24.31
CA SER A 93 -15.64 -22.89 24.33
C SER A 93 -14.97 -24.08 24.99
#